data_AF-A0A395LVX5-F1
#
_entry.id   AF-A0A395LVX5-F1
#
_cell.length_a   1.000
_cell.length_b   1.000
_cell.length_c   1.000
_cell.angle_alpha   90.00
_cell.angle_beta   90.00
_cell.angle_gamma   90.00
#
_symmetry.space_group_name_H-M   'P 1'
#
loop_
_entity.id
_entity.type
_entity.pdbx_description
1 polymer ?
#
loop_
_entity_poly.entity_id
_entity_poly.type
_entity_poly.pdbx_seq_one_letter_code
_entity_poly.pdbx_strand_id
1 'polypeptide(L)'
;MAKDKAADKTLDKISAEKRKQLELAVDTLEKQFGKGTIMKLGDTADMQIPVISTGSLTLDFALGVGGLPKGRIVEIFGPESSGKTTIALHAIAECQKEGGIAAFVDAEHAFDPGYARRVGVDVKSLLFSQPESGE
;
A
#
# COMPACT_ATOMS: atom_id res chain seq x y z
N MET A 1 23.40 -4.03 9.30
CA MET A 1 24.18 -3.51 10.45
C MET A 1 25.54 -2.89 10.09
N ALA A 2 26.21 -3.25 8.98
CA ALA A 2 27.50 -2.64 8.61
C ALA A 2 27.40 -1.44 7.63
N LYS A 3 26.26 -1.23 6.97
CA LYS A 3 26.07 -0.13 5.98
C LYS A 3 25.58 1.19 6.60
N ASP A 4 24.89 1.15 7.73
CA ASP A 4 24.30 2.35 8.36
C ASP A 4 25.36 3.24 9.04
N LYS A 5 26.44 2.65 9.59
CA LYS A 5 27.55 3.39 10.22
C LYS A 5 28.45 4.16 9.24
N ALA A 6 28.37 3.88 7.94
CA ALA A 6 29.20 4.54 6.93
C ALA A 6 28.58 5.84 6.41
N ALA A 7 27.25 5.91 6.32
CA ALA A 7 26.53 7.12 5.94
C ALA A 7 26.63 8.21 7.02
N ASP A 8 26.57 7.80 8.30
CA ASP A 8 26.60 8.69 9.46
C ASP A 8 27.93 9.49 9.56
N LYS A 9 29.07 8.85 9.27
CA LYS A 9 30.40 9.48 9.29
C LYS A 9 30.64 10.53 8.21
N THR A 10 29.77 10.64 7.21
CA THR A 10 29.93 11.61 6.09
C THR A 10 29.24 12.94 6.40
N LEU A 11 28.22 12.95 7.27
CA LEU A 11 27.47 14.14 7.69
C LEU A 11 28.19 15.00 8.75
N ASP A 12 29.20 14.43 9.40
CA ASP A 12 30.03 15.11 10.40
C ASP A 12 31.12 16.02 9.80
N LYS A 13 31.27 16.06 8.48
CA LYS A 13 32.16 17.00 7.76
C LYS A 13 31.44 18.23 7.18
N ILE A 14 30.19 18.50 7.60
CA ILE A 14 29.41 19.65 7.13
C ILE A 14 29.67 20.83 8.08
N SER A 15 30.15 21.96 7.54
CA SER A 15 30.32 23.18 8.34
C SER A 15 28.97 23.64 8.91
N ALA A 16 28.97 24.24 10.11
CA ALA A 16 27.76 24.72 10.77
C ALA A 16 26.92 25.65 9.87
N GLU A 17 27.57 26.46 9.03
CA GLU A 17 26.92 27.32 8.05
C GLU A 17 26.12 26.55 7.00
N LYS A 18 26.66 25.43 6.48
CA LYS A 18 25.96 24.58 5.52
C LYS A 18 24.75 23.87 6.16
N ARG A 19 24.81 23.52 7.45
CA ARG A 19 23.66 22.95 8.18
C ARG A 19 22.53 23.97 8.30
N LYS A 20 22.87 25.22 8.66
CA LYS A 20 21.90 26.31 8.76
C LYS A 20 21.22 26.63 7.42
N GLN A 21 21.99 26.66 6.33
CA GLN A 21 21.43 26.86 4.99
C GLN A 21 20.51 25.72 4.55
N LEU A 22 20.85 24.47 4.93
CA LEU A 22 20.01 23.31 4.66
C LEU A 22 18.67 23.38 5.40
N GLU A 23 18.67 23.77 6.68
CA GLU A 23 17.45 23.95 7.48
C GLU A 23 16.55 25.03 6.90
N LEU A 24 17.09 26.19 6.51
CA LEU A 24 16.33 27.26 5.87
C LEU A 24 15.71 26.83 4.52
N ALA A 25 16.43 26.02 3.74
CA ALA A 25 15.92 25.49 2.48
C ALA A 25 14.77 24.51 2.72
N VAL A 26 14.89 23.63 3.72
CA VAL A 26 13.82 22.70 4.14
C VAL A 26 12.58 23.48 4.59
N ASP A 27 12.74 24.48 5.46
CA ASP A 27 11.63 25.32 5.93
C ASP A 27 10.92 26.06 4.80
N THR A 28 11.68 26.52 3.80
CA THR A 28 11.13 27.21 2.63
C THR A 28 10.28 26.25 1.78
N LEU A 29 10.78 25.03 1.56
CA LEU A 29 10.04 23.98 0.85
C LEU A 29 8.76 23.59 1.59
N GLU A 30 8.80 23.43 2.91
CA GLU A 30 7.61 23.11 3.70
C GLU A 30 6.54 24.22 3.66
N LYS A 31 6.96 25.49 3.70
CA LYS A 31 6.03 26.63 3.59
C LYS A 31 5.39 26.73 2.21
N GLN A 32 6.12 26.40 1.15
CA GLN A 32 5.64 26.52 -0.23
C GLN A 32 4.78 25.32 -0.67
N PHE A 33 5.14 24.10 -0.26
CA PHE A 33 4.56 22.87 -0.81
C PHE A 33 3.82 22.02 0.23
N GLY A 34 3.87 22.40 1.51
CA GLY A 34 3.19 21.72 2.61
C GLY A 34 4.15 20.94 3.51
N LYS A 35 3.68 20.62 4.72
CA LYS A 35 4.45 19.78 5.67
C LYS A 35 4.67 18.39 5.09
N GLY A 36 5.88 17.86 5.26
CA GLY A 36 6.23 16.51 4.79
C GLY A 36 6.64 16.43 3.32
N THR A 37 6.74 17.55 2.59
CA THR A 37 7.31 17.58 1.24
C THR A 37 8.78 17.14 1.23
N ILE A 38 9.53 17.43 2.29
CA ILE A 38 10.91 16.97 2.47
C ILE A 38 11.11 16.55 3.92
N MET A 39 11.61 15.34 4.14
CA MET A 39 11.85 14.78 5.47
C MET A 39 13.17 14.02 5.45
N LYS A 40 13.86 13.96 6.58
CA LYS A 40 14.98 13.03 6.71
C LYS A 40 14.43 11.61 6.73
N LEU A 41 14.99 10.74 5.90
CA LEU A 41 14.55 9.35 5.80
C LEU A 41 14.67 8.58 7.14
N GLY A 42 15.58 8.99 8.02
CA GLY A 42 15.73 8.41 9.37
C GLY A 42 14.80 9.00 10.44
N ASP A 43 14.14 10.14 10.16
CA ASP A 43 13.15 10.75 11.07
C ASP A 43 11.75 10.18 10.83
N THR A 44 11.59 9.23 9.91
CA THR A 44 10.36 8.46 9.81
C THR A 44 10.27 7.55 11.04
N ALA A 45 9.61 8.02 12.09
CA ALA A 45 8.96 7.14 13.06
C ALA A 45 8.25 6.05 12.26
N ASP A 46 8.45 4.77 12.63
CA ASP A 46 7.85 3.58 12.00
C ASP A 46 6.51 3.94 11.34
N MET A 47 6.54 4.28 10.06
CA MET A 47 5.31 4.60 9.33
C MET A 47 4.62 3.27 9.18
N GLN A 48 3.77 2.93 10.14
CA GLN A 48 2.90 1.78 10.04
C GLN A 48 1.96 2.04 8.89
N ILE A 49 2.31 1.49 7.73
CA ILE A 49 1.46 1.54 6.53
C ILE A 49 0.23 0.72 6.89
N PRO A 50 -0.98 1.31 6.88
CA PRO A 50 -2.20 0.56 7.11
C PRO A 50 -2.32 -0.58 6.10
N VAL A 51 -2.78 -1.74 6.52
CA VAL A 51 -2.93 -2.91 5.66
C VAL A 51 -4.39 -3.37 5.56
N ILE A 52 -4.69 -4.21 4.58
CA ILE A 52 -5.93 -5.00 4.47
C ILE A 52 -5.51 -6.47 4.52
N SER A 53 -6.12 -7.28 5.38
CA SER A 53 -5.84 -8.73 5.40
C SER A 53 -6.15 -9.36 4.04
N THR A 54 -5.33 -10.33 3.63
CA THR A 54 -5.61 -11.15 2.44
C THR A 54 -6.72 -12.17 2.67
N GLY A 55 -7.21 -12.30 3.91
CA GLY A 55 -8.09 -13.40 4.35
C GLY A 55 -7.35 -14.71 4.63
N SER A 56 -6.03 -14.73 4.45
CA SER A 56 -5.16 -15.87 4.74
C SER A 56 -4.08 -15.47 5.74
N LEU A 57 -4.18 -16.01 6.96
CA LEU A 57 -3.22 -15.73 8.04
C LEU A 57 -1.78 -16.06 7.64
N THR A 58 -1.57 -17.14 6.89
CA THR A 58 -0.23 -17.56 6.46
C THR A 58 0.37 -16.60 5.44
N LEU A 59 -0.46 -16.07 4.53
CA LEU A 59 -0.02 -15.09 3.53
C LEU A 59 0.24 -13.72 4.17
N ASP A 60 -0.64 -13.27 5.06
CA ASP A 60 -0.46 -12.02 5.82
C ASP A 60 0.84 -12.03 6.63
N PHE A 61 1.14 -13.17 7.26
CA PHE A 61 2.42 -13.38 7.95
C PHE A 61 3.61 -13.36 6.98
N ALA A 62 3.50 -14.06 5.85
CA ALA A 62 4.58 -14.13 4.86
C ALA A 62 4.89 -12.77 4.21
N LEU A 63 3.90 -11.87 4.10
CA LEU A 63 4.09 -10.50 3.62
C LEU A 63 4.89 -9.62 4.59
N GLY A 64 5.06 -10.05 5.85
CA GLY A 64 5.85 -9.37 6.89
C GLY A 64 5.21 -8.10 7.46
N VAL A 65 4.32 -7.45 6.71
CA VAL A 65 3.56 -6.26 7.14
C VAL A 65 2.13 -6.60 7.60
N GLY A 66 1.72 -7.87 7.55
CA GLY A 66 0.43 -8.32 8.05
C GLY A 66 -0.74 -8.21 7.06
N GLY A 67 -0.49 -7.91 5.78
CA GLY A 67 -1.52 -7.83 4.75
C GLY A 67 -1.11 -7.00 3.54
N LEU A 68 -2.08 -6.63 2.71
CA LEU A 68 -1.90 -5.77 1.54
C LEU A 68 -1.78 -4.29 1.96
N PRO A 69 -0.68 -3.58 1.62
CA PRO A 69 -0.48 -2.20 2.04
C PRO A 69 -1.43 -1.21 1.35
N LYS A 70 -2.18 -0.44 2.13
CA LYS A 70 -3.05 0.64 1.63
C LYS A 70 -2.21 1.74 0.97
N GLY A 71 -2.74 2.34 -0.11
CA GLY A 71 -2.06 3.39 -0.86
C GLY A 71 -0.91 2.91 -1.74
N ARG A 72 -0.83 1.60 -2.02
CA ARG A 72 0.15 0.96 -2.90
C ARG A 72 -0.54 0.08 -3.93
N ILE A 73 0.14 -0.16 -5.03
CA ILE A 73 -0.28 -1.12 -6.06
C ILE A 73 0.28 -2.49 -5.67
N VAL A 74 -0.56 -3.51 -5.72
CA VAL A 74 -0.21 -4.92 -5.50
C VAL A 74 -0.57 -5.71 -6.74
N GLU A 75 0.35 -6.54 -7.21
CA GLU A 75 0.13 -7.46 -8.33
C GLU A 75 0.07 -8.90 -7.83
N ILE A 76 -0.98 -9.63 -8.21
CA ILE A 76 -1.13 -11.07 -7.96
C ILE A 76 -1.17 -11.77 -9.31
N PHE A 77 -0.11 -12.49 -9.66
CA PHE A 77 0.01 -13.21 -10.93
C PHE A 77 0.21 -14.71 -10.71
N GLY A 78 -0.04 -15.49 -11.76
CA GLY A 78 0.09 -16.95 -11.73
C GLY A 78 -0.79 -17.66 -12.76
N PRO A 79 -0.68 -19.00 -12.86
CA PRO A 79 -1.43 -19.80 -13.82
C PRO A 79 -2.95 -19.62 -13.73
N GLU A 80 -3.66 -20.00 -14.79
CA GLU A 80 -5.11 -20.13 -14.74
C GLU A 80 -5.51 -21.07 -13.61
N SER A 81 -6.64 -20.76 -12.94
CA SER A 81 -7.13 -21.52 -11.79
C SER A 81 -6.19 -21.59 -10.57
N SER A 82 -5.15 -20.76 -10.48
CA SER A 82 -4.27 -20.69 -9.30
C SER A 82 -4.88 -19.96 -8.09
N GLY A 83 -6.10 -19.40 -8.23
CA GLY A 83 -6.81 -18.71 -7.15
C GLY A 83 -6.57 -17.18 -7.07
N LYS A 84 -6.02 -16.55 -8.12
CA LYS A 84 -5.80 -15.08 -8.17
C LYS A 84 -7.05 -14.29 -7.78
N THR A 85 -8.16 -14.52 -8.49
CA THR A 85 -9.44 -13.86 -8.24
C THR A 85 -9.99 -14.22 -6.87
N THR A 86 -9.82 -15.46 -6.41
CA THR A 86 -10.24 -15.89 -5.07
C THR A 86 -9.56 -15.09 -3.98
N ILE A 87 -8.22 -14.91 -4.04
CA ILE A 87 -7.49 -14.09 -3.06
C ILE A 87 -7.93 -12.63 -3.12
N ALA A 88 -8.13 -12.08 -4.32
CA ALA A 88 -8.64 -10.72 -4.47
C ALA A 88 -10.03 -10.54 -3.83
N LEU A 89 -10.93 -11.51 -4.01
CA LEU A 89 -12.26 -11.49 -3.40
C LEU A 89 -12.20 -11.63 -1.86
N HIS A 90 -11.28 -12.44 -1.32
CA HIS A 90 -11.06 -12.50 0.12
C HIS A 90 -10.55 -11.16 0.68
N ALA A 91 -9.60 -10.52 0.01
CA ALA A 91 -9.13 -9.19 0.41
C ALA A 91 -10.24 -8.14 0.36
N ILE A 92 -11.12 -8.20 -0.64
CA ILE A 92 -12.33 -7.36 -0.72
C ILE A 92 -13.26 -7.63 0.46
N ALA A 93 -13.51 -8.90 0.80
CA ALA A 93 -14.36 -9.26 1.93
C ALA A 93 -13.79 -8.75 3.25
N GLU A 94 -12.47 -8.87 3.49
CA GLU A 94 -11.80 -8.30 4.67
C GLU A 94 -11.89 -6.77 4.71
N CYS A 95 -11.70 -6.10 3.57
CA CYS A 95 -11.90 -4.64 3.46
C CYS A 95 -13.33 -4.23 3.87
N GLN A 96 -14.34 -4.93 3.36
CA GLN A 96 -15.75 -4.64 3.67
C GLN A 96 -16.09 -4.93 5.14
N LYS A 97 -15.52 -5.98 5.76
CA LYS A 97 -15.68 -6.27 7.19
C LYS A 97 -15.18 -5.14 8.09
N GLU A 98 -14.12 -4.45 7.67
CA GLU A 98 -13.59 -3.26 8.35
C GLU A 98 -14.41 -1.97 8.05
N GLY A 99 -15.53 -2.09 7.33
CA GLY A 99 -16.35 -0.95 6.91
C GLY A 99 -15.81 -0.19 5.70
N GLY A 100 -14.83 -0.76 4.99
CA GLY A 100 -14.26 -0.21 3.76
C GLY A 100 -15.19 -0.38 2.55
N ILE A 101 -14.98 0.45 1.54
CA ILE A 101 -15.66 0.36 0.25
C ILE A 101 -14.70 -0.26 -0.76
N ALA A 102 -15.19 -1.22 -1.54
CA ALA A 102 -14.42 -1.90 -2.56
C ALA A 102 -15.05 -1.71 -3.94
N ALA A 103 -14.20 -1.72 -4.97
CA ALA A 103 -14.59 -1.77 -6.37
C ALA A 103 -13.94 -2.97 -7.05
N PHE A 104 -14.66 -3.59 -7.98
CA PHE A 104 -14.16 -4.68 -8.81
C PHE A 104 -14.35 -4.33 -10.28
N VAL A 105 -13.25 -4.39 -11.04
CA VAL A 105 -13.23 -4.18 -12.49
C VAL A 105 -13.03 -5.53 -13.16
N ASP A 106 -14.09 -6.07 -13.75
CA ASP A 106 -14.10 -7.37 -14.41
C ASP A 106 -13.78 -7.20 -15.90
N ALA A 107 -12.49 -7.09 -16.21
CA ALA A 107 -12.01 -7.04 -17.58
C ALA A 107 -12.06 -8.41 -18.29
N GLU A 108 -12.18 -9.52 -17.55
CA GLU A 108 -12.23 -10.88 -18.12
C GLU A 108 -13.68 -11.35 -18.39
N HIS A 109 -14.69 -10.54 -18.03
CA HIS A 109 -16.10 -10.90 -18.11
C HIS A 109 -16.43 -12.26 -17.46
N ALA A 110 -15.72 -12.61 -16.38
CA ALA A 110 -15.75 -13.92 -15.75
C ALA A 110 -16.19 -13.88 -14.27
N PHE A 111 -16.66 -12.73 -13.79
CA PHE A 111 -17.07 -12.58 -12.39
C PHE A 111 -18.34 -13.39 -12.05
N ASP A 112 -18.27 -14.19 -10.97
CA ASP A 112 -19.42 -14.91 -10.40
C ASP A 112 -19.88 -14.24 -9.08
N PRO A 113 -21.01 -13.52 -9.08
CA PRO A 113 -21.58 -12.91 -7.87
C PRO A 113 -21.97 -13.93 -6.80
N GLY A 114 -22.34 -15.15 -7.19
CA GLY A 114 -22.67 -16.23 -6.28
C GLY A 114 -21.46 -16.73 -5.53
N TYR A 115 -20.33 -16.92 -6.22
CA TYR A 115 -19.06 -17.27 -5.59
C TYR A 115 -18.55 -16.15 -4.69
N ALA A 116 -18.58 -14.89 -5.13
CA ALA A 116 -18.17 -13.74 -4.31
C ALA A 116 -18.92 -13.69 -2.98
N ARG A 117 -20.25 -13.91 -2.97
CA ARG A 117 -21.04 -14.01 -1.73
C ARG A 117 -20.59 -15.16 -0.83
N ARG A 118 -20.28 -16.34 -1.38
CA ARG A 118 -19.80 -17.49 -0.60
C ARG A 118 -18.45 -17.22 0.06
N VAL A 119 -17.61 -16.40 -0.57
CA VAL A 119 -16.31 -15.94 -0.05
C VAL A 119 -16.46 -14.84 1.03
N GLY A 120 -17.65 -14.27 1.19
CA GLY A 120 -17.97 -13.27 2.21
C GLY A 120 -18.01 -11.84 1.71
N VAL A 121 -17.95 -11.62 0.39
CA VAL A 121 -18.12 -10.30 -0.21
C VAL A 121 -19.58 -9.87 -0.09
N ASP A 122 -19.81 -8.66 0.43
CA ASP A 122 -21.10 -7.99 0.31
C ASP A 122 -21.26 -7.45 -1.11
N VAL A 123 -21.82 -8.29 -1.97
CA VAL A 123 -22.04 -7.97 -3.38
C VAL A 123 -23.04 -6.83 -3.58
N LYS A 124 -23.89 -6.51 -2.59
CA LYS A 124 -24.84 -5.40 -2.72
C LYS A 124 -24.15 -4.03 -2.63
N SER A 125 -23.06 -3.93 -1.87
CA SER A 125 -22.29 -2.70 -1.68
C SER A 125 -21.01 -2.64 -2.52
N LEU A 126 -20.67 -3.73 -3.23
CA LEU A 126 -19.52 -3.77 -4.12
C LEU A 126 -19.76 -2.91 -5.37
N LEU A 127 -18.89 -1.92 -5.60
CA LEU A 127 -18.88 -1.18 -6.86
C LEU A 127 -18.34 -2.10 -7.96
N PHE A 128 -19.05 -2.20 -9.09
CA PHE A 128 -18.72 -3.17 -10.14
C PHE A 128 -18.68 -2.51 -11.51
N SER A 129 -17.67 -2.83 -12.30
CA SER A 129 -17.51 -2.36 -13.68
C SER A 129 -17.10 -3.50 -14.60
N GLN A 130 -17.69 -3.55 -15.79
CA GLN A 130 -17.30 -4.43 -16.90
C GLN A 130 -16.99 -3.55 -18.12
N PRO A 131 -15.75 -3.07 -18.24
CA PRO A 131 -15.39 -2.18 -19.33
C PRO A 131 -15.21 -2.95 -20.65
N GLU A 132 -15.41 -2.26 -21.77
CA GLU A 132 -15.16 -2.81 -23.11
C GLU A 132 -13.66 -2.68 -23.52
N SER A 133 -12.93 -1.75 -22.88
CA SER A 133 -11.50 -1.48 -23.13
C SER A 133 -10.77 -1.10 -21.84
N GLY A 134 -9.43 -1.08 -21.87
CA GLY A 134 -8.59 -0.77 -20.69
C GLY A 134 -8.25 0.71 -20.48
N GLU A 135 -8.71 1.61 -21.36
CA GLU A 135 -8.49 3.06 -21.32
C GLU A 135 -9.56 3.77 -20.49
#